data_AF-Q9G8T3-F1
#
_entry.id   AF-Q9G8T3-F1
#
_cell.length_a   1.000
_cell.length_b   1.000
_cell.length_c   1.000
_cell.angle_alpha   90.00
_cell.angle_beta   90.00
_cell.angle_gamma   90.00
#
_symmetry.space_group_name_H-M   'P 1'
#
loop_
_entity.id
_entity.type
_entity.pdbx_description
1 polymer ?
#
loop_
_entity_poly.entity_id
_entity_poly.type
_entity_poly.pdbx_seq_one_letter_code
_entity_poly.pdbx_strand_id
1 'polypeptide(L)'
;MTINYEFSEKEITKLREELKKSRRSPGKMNETDCSIVVNTLKKKKKIESEKTTMLLITMIAQSGGTNKSAGANIEYRIGDDILSAAEIKTTIKEVNNKATFRQFCRSMQQEIGQMATKLEIEGDLSLQMKSAIPDASMEEMCWCSNFQTNNPNCPPRVRDWLKTNQETRFNK
;
A
#
# COMPACT_ATOMS: atom_id res chain seq x y z
N MET A 1 25.22 -27.46 -0.18
CA MET A 1 25.82 -27.28 -1.52
C MET A 1 25.93 -25.77 -1.72
N THR A 2 27.13 -25.21 -1.61
CA THR A 2 27.33 -23.76 -1.68
C THR A 2 27.63 -23.40 -3.14
N ILE A 3 26.78 -22.59 -3.75
CA ILE A 3 27.02 -22.09 -5.11
C ILE A 3 28.03 -20.95 -4.99
N ASN A 4 29.26 -21.17 -5.47
CA ASN A 4 30.24 -20.11 -5.63
C ASN A 4 29.96 -19.38 -6.95
N TYR A 5 29.74 -18.08 -6.86
CA TYR A 5 29.66 -17.20 -8.02
C TYR A 5 31.04 -16.58 -8.26
N GLU A 6 31.70 -16.96 -9.34
CA GLU A 6 32.94 -16.33 -9.79
C GLU A 6 32.60 -15.18 -10.75
N PHE A 7 32.85 -13.95 -10.32
CA PHE A 7 32.75 -12.76 -11.17
C PHE A 7 34.16 -12.27 -11.49
N SER A 8 34.40 -11.91 -12.75
CA SER A 8 35.63 -11.21 -13.12
C SER A 8 35.67 -9.79 -12.53
N GLU A 9 36.87 -9.24 -12.33
CA GLU A 9 37.05 -7.85 -11.86
C GLU A 9 36.32 -6.81 -12.73
N LYS A 10 36.23 -7.07 -14.04
CA LYS A 10 35.50 -6.23 -14.99
C LYS A 10 34.00 -6.29 -14.77
N GLU A 11 33.46 -7.48 -14.46
CA GLU A 11 32.05 -7.66 -14.11
C GLU A 11 31.72 -7.01 -12.76
N ILE A 12 32.58 -7.16 -11.76
CA ILE A 12 32.41 -6.51 -10.45
C ILE A 12 32.38 -4.99 -10.59
N THR A 13 33.27 -4.43 -11.39
CA THR A 13 33.34 -2.97 -11.62
C THR A 13 32.07 -2.47 -12.31
N LYS A 14 31.60 -3.17 -13.35
CA LYS A 14 30.35 -2.85 -14.04
C LYS A 14 29.13 -2.94 -13.10
N LEU A 15 29.03 -4.02 -12.32
CA LEU A 15 27.95 -4.22 -11.36
C LEU A 15 27.94 -3.13 -10.27
N ARG A 16 29.11 -2.68 -9.80
CA ARG A 16 29.21 -1.55 -8.86
C ARG A 16 28.70 -0.24 -9.47
N GLU A 17 29.00 0.03 -10.73
CA GLU A 17 28.48 1.22 -11.42
C GLU A 17 26.97 1.15 -11.65
N GLU A 18 26.45 -0.03 -12.01
CA GLU A 18 25.01 -0.26 -12.16
C GLU A 18 24.28 -0.15 -10.81
N LEU A 19 24.86 -0.67 -9.73
CA LEU A 19 24.34 -0.52 -8.37
C LEU A 19 24.30 0.95 -7.93
N LYS A 20 25.34 1.73 -8.24
CA LYS A 20 25.36 3.19 -7.98
C LYS A 20 24.26 3.92 -8.76
N LYS A 21 23.91 3.44 -9.95
CA LYS A 21 22.80 3.96 -10.77
C LYS A 21 21.44 3.43 -10.32
N SER A 22 21.39 2.30 -9.61
CA SER A 22 20.17 1.72 -9.08
C SER A 22 19.62 2.61 -7.97
N ARG A 23 18.56 3.38 -8.28
CA ARG A 23 17.81 4.10 -7.26
C ARG A 23 16.90 3.10 -6.58
N ARG A 24 17.04 2.91 -5.26
CA ARG A 24 15.99 2.28 -4.45
C ARG A 24 14.71 3.03 -4.75
N SER A 25 13.67 2.31 -5.20
CA SER A 25 12.36 2.93 -5.35
C SER A 25 11.95 3.52 -4.00
N PRO A 26 11.53 4.80 -3.94
CA PRO A 26 11.25 5.45 -2.68
C PRO A 26 10.18 4.64 -1.92
N GLY A 27 10.34 4.47 -0.60
CA GLY A 27 9.40 3.66 0.18
C GLY A 27 7.97 4.23 0.18
N LYS A 28 7.84 5.52 -0.11
CA LYS A 28 6.63 6.35 -0.11
C LYS A 28 6.59 7.25 -1.36
N MET A 29 5.39 7.60 -1.82
CA MET A 29 5.16 8.64 -2.81
C MET A 29 5.23 10.02 -2.13
N ASN A 30 5.58 11.10 -2.82
CA ASN A 30 5.55 12.42 -2.18
C ASN A 30 4.08 12.85 -1.93
N GLU A 31 3.83 13.65 -0.90
CA GLU A 31 2.47 14.03 -0.49
C GLU A 31 1.77 14.90 -1.55
N THR A 32 2.50 15.79 -2.22
CA THR A 32 1.98 16.62 -3.32
C THR A 32 1.41 15.77 -4.45
N ASP A 33 2.15 14.76 -4.91
CA ASP A 33 1.73 13.82 -5.93
C ASP A 33 0.51 13.02 -5.44
N CYS A 34 0.46 12.65 -4.15
CA CYS A 34 -0.71 11.97 -3.59
C CYS A 34 -1.96 12.86 -3.68
N SER A 35 -1.86 14.13 -3.30
CA SER A 35 -2.94 15.11 -3.44
C SER A 35 -3.36 15.31 -4.90
N ILE A 36 -2.40 15.31 -5.84
CA ILE A 36 -2.70 15.38 -7.28
C ILE A 36 -3.45 14.12 -7.73
N VAL A 37 -3.07 12.92 -7.27
CA VAL A 37 -3.78 11.67 -7.58
C VAL A 37 -5.22 11.73 -7.11
N VAL A 38 -5.47 12.10 -5.86
CA VAL A 38 -6.83 12.19 -5.29
C VAL A 38 -7.69 13.18 -6.09
N ASN A 39 -7.15 14.38 -6.35
CA ASN A 39 -7.85 15.39 -7.14
C ASN A 39 -8.09 14.95 -8.59
N THR A 40 -7.17 14.21 -9.19
CA THR A 40 -7.31 13.70 -10.55
C THR A 40 -8.40 12.64 -10.62
N LEU A 41 -8.44 11.70 -9.66
CA LEU A 41 -9.51 10.69 -9.56
C LEU A 41 -10.87 11.35 -9.37
N LYS A 42 -10.96 12.28 -8.42
CA LYS A 42 -12.15 13.08 -8.15
C LYS A 42 -12.70 13.71 -9.44
N LYS A 43 -11.85 14.40 -10.21
CA LYS A 43 -12.24 15.06 -11.47
C LYS A 43 -12.64 14.06 -12.56
N LYS A 44 -11.83 13.02 -12.80
CA LYS A 44 -12.10 12.01 -13.84
C LYS A 44 -13.41 11.26 -13.61
N LYS A 45 -13.69 10.95 -12.34
CA LYS A 45 -14.87 10.19 -11.93
C LYS A 45 -16.05 11.08 -11.58
N LYS A 46 -15.88 12.40 -11.64
CA LYS A 46 -16.88 13.42 -11.27
C LYS A 46 -17.44 13.23 -9.85
N ILE A 47 -16.59 12.71 -8.95
CA ILE A 47 -16.94 12.55 -7.53
C ILE A 47 -16.96 13.93 -6.89
N GLU A 48 -18.04 14.30 -6.22
CA GLU A 48 -18.20 15.67 -5.69
C GLU A 48 -17.23 15.98 -4.55
N SER A 49 -16.96 14.98 -3.71
CA SER A 49 -16.23 15.13 -2.47
C SER A 49 -14.88 14.42 -2.50
N GLU A 50 -13.85 15.14 -2.04
CA GLU A 50 -12.53 14.55 -1.79
C GLU A 50 -12.61 13.45 -0.72
N LYS A 51 -13.49 13.63 0.29
CA LYS A 51 -13.71 12.63 1.33
C LYS A 51 -14.26 11.33 0.77
N THR A 52 -15.23 11.39 -0.14
CA THR A 52 -15.78 10.20 -0.81
C THR A 52 -14.73 9.52 -1.67
N THR A 53 -13.90 10.30 -2.38
CA THR A 53 -12.77 9.76 -3.16
C THR A 53 -11.79 9.01 -2.26
N MET A 54 -11.39 9.61 -1.14
CA MET A 54 -10.50 8.98 -0.15
C MET A 54 -11.11 7.77 0.52
N LEU A 55 -12.43 7.75 0.72
CA LEU A 55 -13.15 6.60 1.26
C LEU A 55 -13.14 5.42 0.30
N LEU A 56 -13.45 5.65 -0.97
CA LEU A 56 -13.34 4.62 -2.00
C LEU A 56 -11.92 4.07 -2.10
N ILE A 57 -10.90 4.94 -2.08
CA ILE A 57 -9.49 4.53 -2.03
C ILE A 57 -9.20 3.69 -0.79
N THR A 58 -9.71 4.09 0.38
CA THR A 58 -9.54 3.37 1.66
C THR A 58 -10.10 1.96 1.57
N MET A 59 -11.35 1.81 1.09
CA MET A 59 -11.99 0.50 0.93
C MET A 59 -11.19 -0.42 0.00
N ILE A 60 -10.73 0.11 -1.14
CA ILE A 60 -9.94 -0.65 -2.11
C ILE A 60 -8.58 -1.04 -1.50
N ALA A 61 -7.91 -0.12 -0.81
CA ALA A 61 -6.60 -0.35 -0.21
C ALA A 61 -6.68 -1.42 0.89
N GLN A 62 -7.68 -1.29 1.77
CA GLN A 62 -7.96 -2.23 2.86
C GLN A 62 -8.40 -3.61 2.34
N SER A 63 -8.96 -3.70 1.13
CA SER A 63 -9.30 -4.98 0.49
C SER A 63 -8.14 -5.64 -0.27
N GLY A 64 -6.91 -5.15 -0.08
CA GLY A 64 -5.73 -5.71 -0.72
C GLY A 64 -5.47 -5.20 -2.15
N GLY A 65 -6.15 -4.14 -2.60
CA GLY A 65 -5.95 -3.53 -3.93
C GLY A 65 -4.52 -3.04 -4.19
N THR A 66 -3.72 -2.87 -3.13
CA THR A 66 -2.30 -2.51 -3.18
C THR A 66 -1.38 -3.67 -3.60
N ASN A 67 -1.88 -4.91 -3.63
CA ASN A 67 -1.09 -6.07 -4.07
C ASN A 67 -0.84 -6.02 -5.58
N LYS A 68 0.38 -6.40 -6.00
CA LYS A 68 0.76 -6.43 -7.43
C LYS A 68 -0.14 -7.36 -8.24
N SER A 69 -0.53 -8.49 -7.64
CA SER A 69 -1.40 -9.51 -8.21
C SER A 69 -2.89 -9.30 -7.90
N ALA A 70 -3.25 -8.31 -7.06
CA ALA A 70 -4.66 -7.98 -6.90
C ALA A 70 -5.20 -7.54 -8.26
N GLY A 71 -6.14 -8.33 -8.78
CA GLY A 71 -6.74 -8.12 -10.09
C GLY A 71 -7.25 -6.69 -10.23
N ALA A 72 -7.32 -6.22 -11.47
CA ALA A 72 -7.94 -4.94 -11.82
C ALA A 72 -9.40 -4.80 -11.32
N ASN A 73 -10.01 -5.92 -10.89
CA ASN A 73 -11.43 -6.09 -10.63
C ASN A 73 -11.90 -5.64 -9.25
N ILE A 74 -11.00 -5.25 -8.32
CA ILE A 74 -11.47 -4.70 -7.03
C ILE A 74 -12.06 -3.32 -7.30
N GLU A 75 -13.34 -3.18 -7.04
CA GLU A 75 -14.12 -1.97 -7.23
C GLU A 75 -15.06 -1.77 -6.05
N TYR A 76 -15.27 -0.52 -5.66
CA TYR A 76 -16.21 -0.15 -4.62
C TYR A 76 -17.10 1.00 -5.10
N ARG A 77 -18.30 1.08 -4.50
CA ARG A 77 -19.33 2.06 -4.82
C ARG A 77 -19.88 2.69 -3.54
N ILE A 78 -20.11 4.00 -3.58
CA ILE A 78 -20.82 4.76 -2.55
C ILE A 78 -21.85 5.65 -3.24
N GLY A 79 -23.13 5.31 -3.10
CA GLY A 79 -24.18 5.92 -3.92
C GLY A 79 -23.93 5.67 -5.41
N ASP A 80 -23.81 6.75 -6.19
CA ASP A 80 -23.51 6.68 -7.62
C ASP A 80 -22.01 6.75 -7.93
N ASP A 81 -21.17 7.07 -6.94
CA ASP A 81 -19.73 7.15 -7.09
C ASP A 81 -19.10 5.77 -7.08
N ILE A 82 -18.25 5.49 -8.07
CA ILE A 82 -17.58 4.20 -8.25
C ILE A 82 -16.09 4.40 -8.52
N LEU A 83 -15.27 3.53 -7.96
CA LEU A 83 -13.82 3.56 -8.19
C LEU A 83 -13.24 2.15 -8.16
N SER A 84 -12.35 1.86 -9.09
CA SER A 84 -11.63 0.59 -9.17
C SER A 84 -10.14 0.73 -8.83
N ALA A 85 -9.54 -0.37 -8.40
CA ALA A 85 -8.09 -0.46 -8.19
C ALA A 85 -7.30 -0.18 -9.47
N ALA A 86 -7.85 -0.54 -10.63
CA ALA A 86 -7.25 -0.27 -11.93
C ALA A 86 -7.14 1.24 -12.19
N GLU A 87 -8.22 1.98 -11.98
CA GLU A 87 -8.24 3.44 -12.17
C GLU A 87 -7.28 4.17 -11.24
N ILE A 88 -7.18 3.73 -9.98
CA ILE A 88 -6.20 4.26 -9.03
C ILE A 88 -4.78 3.99 -9.52
N LYS A 89 -4.47 2.74 -9.89
CA LYS A 89 -3.14 2.36 -10.39
C LYS A 89 -2.76 3.18 -11.63
N THR A 90 -3.67 3.30 -12.60
CA THR A 90 -3.46 4.09 -13.82
C THR A 90 -3.23 5.57 -13.48
N THR A 91 -4.05 6.16 -12.62
CA THR A 91 -3.91 7.58 -12.25
C THR A 91 -2.62 7.85 -11.48
N ILE A 92 -2.19 6.95 -10.59
CA ILE A 92 -0.88 7.02 -9.94
C ILE A 92 0.24 7.02 -10.99
N LYS A 93 0.13 6.18 -12.03
CA LYS A 93 1.15 6.10 -13.08
C LYS A 93 1.18 7.32 -13.99
N GLU A 94 0.05 7.98 -14.20
CA GLU A 94 0.00 9.25 -14.93
C GLU A 94 0.67 10.39 -14.14
N VAL A 95 0.43 10.47 -12.83
CA VAL A 95 1.05 11.50 -11.97
C VAL A 95 2.53 11.20 -11.73
N ASN A 96 2.85 9.94 -11.44
CA ASN A 96 4.21 9.48 -11.16
C ASN A 96 4.40 8.05 -11.69
N ASN A 97 4.98 7.94 -12.90
CA ASN A 97 5.16 6.67 -13.59
C ASN A 97 6.01 5.62 -12.82
N LYS A 98 6.79 6.05 -11.83
CA LYS A 98 7.61 5.18 -10.97
C LYS A 98 6.90 4.77 -9.68
N ALA A 99 5.82 5.46 -9.29
CA ALA A 99 5.08 5.14 -8.09
C ALA A 99 4.16 3.92 -8.27
N THR A 100 3.78 3.31 -7.16
CA THR A 100 2.88 2.16 -7.07
C THR A 100 1.78 2.49 -6.09
N PHE A 101 0.66 1.77 -6.19
CA PHE A 101 -0.45 1.97 -5.27
C PHE A 101 -0.05 1.77 -3.80
N ARG A 102 0.80 0.79 -3.51
CA ARG A 102 1.35 0.61 -2.14
C ARG A 102 2.19 1.80 -1.68
N GLN A 103 3.00 2.42 -2.55
CA GLN A 103 3.78 3.61 -2.19
C GLN A 103 2.87 4.81 -1.90
N PHE A 104 1.79 4.99 -2.67
CA PHE A 104 0.75 5.96 -2.38
C PHE A 104 0.11 5.70 -1.01
N CYS A 105 -0.31 4.46 -0.72
CA CYS A 105 -0.95 4.13 0.57
C CYS A 105 -0.01 4.29 1.76
N ARG A 106 1.31 4.09 1.60
CA ARG A 106 2.30 4.35 2.68
C ARG A 106 2.49 5.84 2.96
N SER A 107 2.20 6.70 2.00
CA SER A 107 2.17 8.15 2.21
C SER A 107 0.89 8.54 2.92
N MET A 108 -0.25 8.02 2.45
CA MET A 108 -1.59 8.29 2.99
C MET A 108 -1.99 7.34 4.15
N GLN A 109 -1.02 6.69 4.78
CA GLN A 109 -1.26 5.57 5.71
C GLN A 109 -2.06 6.02 6.94
N GLN A 110 -1.89 7.28 7.35
CA GLN A 110 -2.58 7.84 8.50
C GLN A 110 -4.04 8.12 8.20
N GLU A 111 -4.30 8.80 7.09
CA GLU A 111 -5.63 9.17 6.61
C GLU A 111 -6.47 7.91 6.36
N ILE A 112 -5.87 6.91 5.70
CA ILE A 112 -6.51 5.61 5.45
C ILE A 112 -6.81 4.91 6.78
N GLY A 113 -5.85 4.87 7.72
CA GLY A 113 -6.04 4.19 9.01
C GLY A 113 -7.13 4.83 9.87
N GLN A 114 -7.15 6.18 9.95
CA GLN A 114 -8.18 6.91 10.68
C GLN A 114 -9.56 6.76 10.06
N MET A 115 -9.66 6.82 8.73
CA MET A 115 -10.92 6.66 8.03
C MET A 115 -11.46 5.24 8.20
N ALA A 116 -10.59 4.24 8.05
CA ALA A 116 -10.94 2.85 8.26
C ALA A 116 -11.43 2.58 9.69
N THR A 117 -10.73 3.11 10.71
CA THR A 117 -11.13 2.95 12.11
C THR A 117 -12.51 3.58 12.37
N LYS A 118 -12.74 4.80 11.87
CA LYS A 118 -14.03 5.50 12.05
C LYS A 118 -15.22 4.80 11.39
N LEU A 119 -14.97 4.00 10.37
CA LEU A 119 -15.99 3.32 9.57
C LEU A 119 -15.94 1.80 9.71
N GLU A 120 -15.13 1.31 10.65
CA GLU A 120 -14.96 -0.12 10.94
C GLU A 120 -14.59 -0.96 9.71
N ILE A 121 -13.71 -0.42 8.84
CA ILE A 121 -13.21 -1.09 7.64
C ILE A 121 -11.95 -1.88 8.01
N GLU A 122 -12.06 -3.19 8.11
CA GLU A 122 -10.93 -4.09 8.39
C GLU A 122 -9.89 -4.08 7.25
N GLY A 123 -8.61 -4.25 7.60
CA GLY A 123 -7.51 -4.29 6.62
C GLY A 123 -7.26 -5.65 5.98
N ASP A 124 -6.38 -5.70 4.97
CA ASP A 124 -6.21 -6.87 4.10
C ASP A 124 -5.59 -8.09 4.80
N LEU A 125 -5.02 -7.87 5.98
CA LEU A 125 -4.38 -8.88 6.80
C LEU A 125 -5.15 -9.15 8.11
N SER A 126 -6.29 -8.50 8.32
CA SER A 126 -7.14 -8.63 9.52
C SER A 126 -7.47 -10.09 9.87
N LEU A 127 -7.92 -10.88 8.90
CA LEU A 127 -8.25 -12.30 9.10
C LEU A 127 -7.03 -13.14 9.53
N GLN A 128 -5.86 -12.85 8.96
CA GLN A 128 -4.61 -13.52 9.34
C GLN A 128 -4.19 -13.13 10.75
N MET A 129 -4.32 -11.85 11.10
CA MET A 129 -4.07 -11.37 12.46
C MET A 129 -5.04 -12.00 13.45
N LYS A 130 -6.34 -12.04 13.15
CA LYS A 130 -7.37 -12.65 14.01
C LYS A 130 -7.11 -14.14 14.25
N SER A 131 -6.54 -14.84 13.27
CA SER A 131 -6.15 -16.25 13.43
C SER A 131 -4.95 -16.41 14.39
N ALA A 132 -4.00 -15.47 14.39
CA ALA A 132 -2.85 -15.47 15.28
C ALA A 132 -3.13 -14.84 16.66
N ILE A 133 -4.10 -13.94 16.71
CA ILE A 133 -4.45 -13.08 17.83
C ILE A 133 -5.99 -13.03 17.91
N PRO A 134 -6.64 -14.06 18.50
CA PRO A 134 -8.09 -14.21 18.47
C PRO A 134 -8.89 -13.09 19.15
N ASP A 135 -8.25 -12.38 20.09
CA ASP A 135 -8.79 -11.26 20.86
C ASP A 135 -8.48 -9.88 20.25
N ALA A 136 -8.01 -9.83 19.00
CA ALA A 136 -7.78 -8.56 18.31
C ALA A 136 -9.07 -7.73 18.24
N SER A 137 -8.99 -6.47 18.67
CA SER A 137 -10.11 -5.52 18.63
C SER A 137 -10.45 -5.07 17.21
N MET A 138 -11.65 -4.52 17.02
CA MET A 138 -12.04 -3.93 15.73
C MET A 138 -11.07 -2.83 15.28
N GLU A 139 -10.68 -1.95 16.20
CA GLU A 139 -9.67 -0.93 15.92
C GLU A 139 -8.37 -1.55 15.39
N GLU A 140 -7.84 -2.57 16.07
CA GLU A 140 -6.62 -3.27 15.63
C GLU A 140 -6.78 -3.90 14.23
N MET A 141 -7.95 -4.48 13.95
CA MET A 141 -8.25 -5.07 12.64
C MET A 141 -8.28 -4.02 11.52
N CYS A 142 -8.76 -2.80 11.79
CA CYS A 142 -8.73 -1.69 10.83
C CYS A 142 -7.31 -1.22 10.47
N TRP A 143 -6.36 -1.34 11.39
CA TRP A 143 -4.95 -1.00 11.16
C TRP A 143 -4.15 -2.13 10.48
N CYS A 144 -4.75 -3.31 10.33
CA CYS A 144 -4.05 -4.51 9.88
C CYS A 144 -3.96 -4.60 8.34
N SER A 145 -3.14 -3.72 7.76
CA SER A 145 -2.93 -3.63 6.31
C SER A 145 -1.45 -3.63 5.93
N ASN A 146 -1.12 -4.19 4.76
CA ASN A 146 0.28 -4.40 4.32
C ASN A 146 1.13 -3.12 4.12
N PHE A 147 0.50 -1.95 4.14
CA PHE A 147 1.15 -0.65 4.04
C PHE A 147 1.28 0.09 5.38
N GLN A 148 0.79 -0.48 6.49
CA GLN A 148 0.78 0.16 7.81
C GLN A 148 2.01 -0.17 8.69
N THR A 149 2.91 -1.06 8.26
CA THR A 149 4.04 -1.57 9.07
C THR A 149 4.93 -0.47 9.67
N ASN A 150 5.07 0.66 8.98
CA ASN A 150 5.91 1.80 9.40
C ASN A 150 5.09 3.02 9.82
N ASN A 151 3.80 2.84 10.15
CA ASN A 151 2.97 3.94 10.61
C ASN A 151 3.17 4.17 12.13
N PRO A 152 3.65 5.35 12.56
CA PRO A 152 3.86 5.66 13.97
C PRO A 152 2.57 5.68 14.80
N ASN A 153 1.41 5.81 14.18
CA ASN A 153 0.11 5.84 14.86
C ASN A 153 -0.62 4.48 14.80
N CYS A 154 -0.09 3.49 14.08
CA CYS A 154 -0.63 2.13 14.09
C CYS A 154 -0.43 1.51 15.49
N PRO A 155 -1.43 0.84 16.10
CA PRO A 155 -1.30 0.23 17.41
C PRO A 155 -0.03 -0.65 17.52
N PRO A 156 0.75 -0.55 18.60
CA PRO A 156 2.03 -1.27 18.72
C PRO A 156 1.91 -2.77 18.46
N ARG A 157 0.88 -3.41 19.03
CA ARG A 157 0.59 -4.85 18.85
C ARG A 157 0.37 -5.23 17.38
N VAL A 158 -0.40 -4.43 16.65
CA VAL A 158 -0.63 -4.61 15.20
C VAL A 158 0.67 -4.40 14.43
N ARG A 159 1.42 -3.35 14.75
CA ARG A 159 2.68 -3.00 14.07
C ARG A 159 3.72 -4.10 14.20
N ASP A 160 3.89 -4.64 15.41
CA ASP A 160 4.84 -5.71 15.68
C ASP A 160 4.42 -6.99 14.96
N TRP A 161 3.12 -7.33 15.00
CA TRP A 161 2.60 -8.46 14.23
C TRP A 161 2.84 -8.29 12.71
N LEU A 162 2.60 -7.09 12.15
CA LEU A 162 2.81 -6.80 10.73
C LEU A 162 4.29 -6.97 10.33
N LYS A 163 5.23 -6.57 11.19
CA LYS A 163 6.68 -6.78 10.94
C LYS A 163 7.03 -8.26 10.94
N THR A 164 6.59 -9.01 11.95
CA THR A 164 6.83 -10.46 12.05
C THR A 164 6.21 -11.21 10.86
N ASN A 165 4.97 -10.86 10.48
CA ASN A 165 4.32 -11.45 9.31
C ASN A 165 5.08 -11.11 8.02
N GLN A 166 5.55 -9.88 7.86
CA GLN A 166 6.37 -9.48 6.71
C GLN A 166 7.67 -10.30 6.65
N GLU A 167 8.42 -10.39 7.73
CA GLU A 167 9.68 -11.16 7.80
C GLU A 167 9.46 -12.64 7.46
N THR A 168 8.41 -13.26 8.02
CA THR A 168 8.07 -14.67 7.78
C THR A 168 7.70 -14.94 6.32
N ARG A 169 7.04 -13.99 5.65
CA ARG A 169 6.62 -14.14 4.24
C ARG A 169 7.77 -14.01 3.24
N PHE A 170 8.85 -13.32 3.60
CA PHE A 170 9.95 -13.00 2.69
C PHE A 170 11.30 -13.65 3.05
N ASN A 171 11.44 -14.25 4.24
CA ASN A 171 12.62 -15.05 4.63
C ASN A 171 12.48 -16.55 4.25
N LYS A 172 11.78 -16.86 3.16
CA LYS A 172 11.73 -18.21 2.58
C LYS A 172 12.72 -18.35 1.43
#